data_AF-A0A6S7G982-F1
#
_entry.id   AF-A0A6S7G982-F1
#
_cell.length_a   1.000
_cell.length_b   1.000
_cell.length_c   1.000
_cell.angle_alpha   90.00
_cell.angle_beta   90.00
_cell.angle_gamma   90.00
#
_symmetry.space_group_name_H-M   'P 1'
#
loop_
_entity.id
_entity.type
_entity.pdbx_description
1 polymer ?
#
loop_
_entity_poly.entity_id
_entity_poly.type
_entity_poly.pdbx_seq_one_letter_code
_entity_poly.pdbx_strand_id
1 'polypeptide(L)'
;MVWEEVETAKEEKRYELVLHGTEISERVTSSGLDETIFTLTNLNFLQISQTELSELPEALRQLVNLRTLDLHQNKLSKLPSCVGELAELKFFDISGNVLSELPVQLGELTNLHTLNLSCNKLNCLPSFEKLIHLSKFDCSHNKLVSLPDGVHKLQTLYELRASNNIIESISAEISHNVALKVLDLSHNKLKALPAELADCHKLKELTLLENPIGDNRLKKLIAQCPTKSVLDYVRNTSGKTKGKGKKGKKHSSKSDGDKADEDPQFVIKVERSDEYKVVIKQSVTDVRPYVVCAIAKQIDLGQPETFKKFINMQTKLHESACDHRAVATIATHCMTSLSFPLVYEALPVDEISLVPLGKNKTFTATELVNDLKATATKEKQRTKRQAKSGLLK
;
A
#
# COMPACT_ATOMS: atom_id res chain seq x y z
N MET A 1 6.73 40.36 -9.59
CA MET A 1 5.69 39.95 -8.63
C MET A 1 6.43 39.15 -7.58
N VAL A 2 6.35 39.57 -6.33
CA VAL A 2 7.20 39.02 -5.26
C VAL A 2 6.39 37.96 -4.54
N TRP A 3 6.93 36.75 -4.42
CA TRP A 3 6.29 35.68 -3.64
C TRP A 3 6.70 35.84 -2.18
N GLU A 4 5.77 36.28 -1.34
CA GLU A 4 6.02 36.56 0.10
C GLU A 4 6.56 35.32 0.83
N GLU A 5 6.14 34.12 0.43
CA GLU A 5 6.58 32.85 0.99
C GLU A 5 8.08 32.61 0.72
N VAL A 6 8.54 33.02 -0.47
CA VAL A 6 9.94 32.89 -0.92
C VAL A 6 10.82 33.93 -0.25
N GLU A 7 10.35 35.18 -0.13
CA GLU A 7 11.06 36.22 0.62
C GLU A 7 11.19 35.87 2.10
N THR A 8 10.11 35.42 2.74
CA THR A 8 10.16 34.98 4.14
C THR A 8 11.15 33.83 4.32
N ALA A 9 11.16 32.84 3.41
CA ALA A 9 12.12 31.76 3.46
C ALA A 9 13.57 32.23 3.30
N LYS A 10 13.79 33.27 2.49
CA LYS A 10 15.10 33.90 2.29
C LYS A 10 15.57 34.66 3.52
N GLU A 11 14.72 35.53 4.07
CA GLU A 11 15.03 36.39 5.21
C GLU A 11 15.30 35.58 6.47
N GLU A 12 14.45 34.57 6.74
CA GLU A 12 14.58 33.71 7.91
C GLU A 12 15.56 32.55 7.70
N LYS A 13 16.16 32.42 6.51
CA LYS A 13 17.09 31.32 6.15
C LYS A 13 16.49 29.94 6.40
N ARG A 14 15.24 29.74 5.99
CA ARG A 14 14.54 28.46 6.16
C ARG A 14 15.20 27.36 5.32
N TYR A 15 15.09 26.13 5.84
CA TYR A 15 15.56 24.92 5.16
C TYR A 15 14.44 24.22 4.37
N GLU A 16 13.21 24.73 4.45
CA GLU A 16 12.02 24.12 3.89
C GLU A 16 11.17 25.17 3.19
N LEU A 17 10.66 24.84 2.01
CA LEU A 17 9.72 25.66 1.27
C LEU A 17 8.60 24.77 0.73
N VAL A 18 7.36 25.13 1.04
CA VAL A 18 6.16 24.40 0.61
C VAL A 18 5.27 25.36 -0.16
N LEU A 19 5.02 25.03 -1.42
CA LEU A 19 4.23 25.81 -2.35
C LEU A 19 3.07 24.95 -2.84
N HIS A 20 1.88 25.23 -2.34
CA HIS A 20 0.67 24.49 -2.69
C HIS A 20 -0.57 25.39 -2.61
N GLY A 21 -1.68 24.94 -3.17
CA GLY A 21 -2.96 25.62 -3.10
C GLY A 21 -3.29 26.46 -4.33
N THR A 22 -4.53 26.94 -4.37
CA THR A 22 -5.11 27.61 -5.55
C THR A 22 -4.44 28.93 -5.87
N GLU A 23 -4.06 29.70 -4.85
CA GLU A 23 -3.39 30.99 -5.04
C GLU A 23 -2.02 30.83 -5.71
N ILE A 24 -1.21 29.89 -5.21
CA ILE A 24 0.08 29.56 -5.83
C ILE A 24 -0.14 29.01 -7.25
N SER A 25 -1.15 28.15 -7.45
CA SER A 25 -1.50 27.66 -8.78
C SER A 25 -1.83 28.79 -9.76
N GLU A 26 -2.64 29.77 -9.35
CA GLU A 26 -2.99 30.93 -10.18
C GLU A 26 -1.76 31.77 -10.52
N ARG A 27 -0.84 31.96 -9.57
CA ARG A 27 0.44 32.66 -9.80
C ARG A 27 1.32 31.88 -10.79
N VAL A 28 1.45 30.56 -10.62
CA VAL A 28 2.23 29.70 -11.54
C VAL A 28 1.67 29.75 -12.95
N THR A 29 0.34 29.67 -13.12
CA THR A 29 -0.29 29.72 -14.44
C THR A 29 -0.20 31.11 -15.09
N SER A 30 -0.21 32.19 -14.29
CA SER A 30 -0.21 33.57 -14.80
C SER A 30 1.19 34.09 -15.14
N SER A 31 2.18 33.83 -14.28
CA SER A 31 3.53 34.41 -14.39
C SER A 31 4.65 33.39 -14.46
N GLY A 32 4.36 32.09 -14.35
CA GLY A 32 5.37 31.07 -14.19
C GLY A 32 5.88 30.95 -12.74
N LEU A 33 6.80 30.01 -12.54
CA LEU A 33 7.43 29.76 -11.24
C LEU A 33 8.46 30.86 -10.93
N ASP A 34 8.48 31.36 -9.69
CA ASP A 34 9.45 32.38 -9.27
C ASP A 34 10.88 31.80 -9.25
N GLU A 35 11.76 32.32 -10.13
CA GLU A 35 13.14 31.87 -10.22
C GLU A 35 13.95 32.15 -8.94
N THR A 36 13.51 33.09 -8.10
CA THR A 36 14.21 33.40 -6.85
C THR A 36 14.22 32.23 -5.86
N ILE A 37 13.29 31.27 -6.00
CA ILE A 37 13.28 30.01 -5.24
C ILE A 37 14.63 29.28 -5.36
N PHE A 38 15.21 29.27 -6.57
CA PHE A 38 16.44 28.54 -6.84
C PHE A 38 17.69 29.21 -6.25
N THR A 39 17.57 30.47 -5.80
CA THR A 39 18.65 31.17 -5.09
C THR A 39 18.74 30.76 -3.61
N LEU A 40 17.75 30.01 -3.09
CA LEU A 40 17.68 29.55 -1.70
C LEU A 40 18.53 28.29 -1.49
N THR A 41 19.85 28.43 -1.57
CA THR A 41 20.81 27.32 -1.52
C THR A 41 20.80 26.51 -0.20
N ASN A 42 20.18 27.04 0.86
CA ASN A 42 20.02 26.35 2.14
C ASN A 42 18.86 25.34 2.17
N LEU A 43 18.00 25.29 1.14
CA LEU A 43 16.84 24.40 1.14
C LEU A 43 17.27 22.92 1.17
N ASN A 44 16.72 22.20 2.14
CA ASN A 44 16.77 20.74 2.24
C ASN A 44 15.47 20.10 1.75
N PHE A 45 14.34 20.82 1.83
CA PHE A 45 13.01 20.36 1.44
C PHE A 45 12.35 21.40 0.54
N LEU A 46 11.95 20.96 -0.66
CA LEU A 46 11.16 21.76 -1.59
C LEU A 46 9.96 20.94 -2.04
N GLN A 47 8.76 21.44 -1.74
CA GLN A 47 7.52 20.90 -2.25
C GLN A 47 6.82 21.94 -3.11
N ILE A 48 6.50 21.58 -4.34
CA ILE A 48 5.66 22.36 -5.25
C ILE A 48 4.60 21.40 -5.78
N SER A 49 3.40 21.39 -5.20
CA SER A 49 2.39 20.36 -5.48
C SER A 49 1.01 20.97 -5.70
N GLN A 50 0.23 20.41 -6.62
CA GLN A 50 -1.12 20.91 -6.97
C GLN A 50 -1.12 22.36 -7.49
N THR A 51 -0.08 22.76 -8.25
CA THR A 51 0.07 24.14 -8.75
C THR A 51 0.05 24.22 -10.28
N GLU A 52 -0.40 23.18 -10.96
CA GLU A 52 -0.43 23.08 -12.42
C GLU A 52 0.92 23.33 -13.12
N LEU A 53 2.04 23.16 -12.41
CA LEU A 53 3.37 23.46 -12.94
C LEU A 53 3.67 22.63 -14.19
N SER A 54 4.03 23.27 -15.30
CA SER A 54 4.23 22.62 -16.61
C SER A 54 5.70 22.28 -16.92
N GLU A 55 6.63 23.06 -16.37
CA GLU A 55 8.07 22.91 -16.56
C GLU A 55 8.84 23.30 -15.31
N LEU A 56 10.07 22.79 -15.19
CA LEU A 56 10.99 23.11 -14.11
C LEU A 56 12.29 23.64 -14.74
N PRO A 57 12.81 24.79 -14.27
CA PRO A 57 13.98 25.42 -14.90
C PRO A 57 15.29 24.72 -14.54
N GLU A 58 16.30 24.89 -15.39
CA GLU A 58 17.67 24.40 -15.16
C GLU A 58 18.33 25.01 -13.91
N ALA A 59 17.78 26.11 -13.39
CA ALA A 59 18.20 26.73 -12.13
C ALA A 59 18.06 25.80 -10.92
N LEU A 60 17.28 24.72 -11.01
CA LEU A 60 17.16 23.69 -9.97
C LEU A 60 18.52 23.21 -9.44
N ARG A 61 19.54 23.13 -10.31
CA ARG A 61 20.92 22.72 -9.95
C ARG A 61 21.55 23.53 -8.81
N GLN A 62 21.06 24.74 -8.57
CA GLN A 62 21.57 25.63 -7.51
C GLN A 62 21.19 25.13 -6.11
N LEU A 63 20.17 24.29 -5.98
CA LEU A 63 19.71 23.72 -4.72
C LEU A 63 20.56 22.51 -4.30
N VAL A 64 21.87 22.72 -4.16
CA VAL A 64 22.87 21.66 -3.93
C VAL A 64 22.68 20.87 -2.64
N ASN A 65 21.98 21.44 -1.65
CA ASN A 65 21.70 20.80 -0.36
C ASN A 65 20.35 20.06 -0.32
N LEU A 66 19.61 20.05 -1.43
CA LEU A 66 18.25 19.53 -1.44
C LEU A 66 18.22 18.02 -1.20
N ARG A 67 17.49 17.61 -0.17
CA ARG A 67 17.33 16.21 0.24
C ARG A 67 15.98 15.64 -0.14
N THR A 68 14.97 16.50 -0.21
CA THR A 68 13.59 16.13 -0.54
C THR A 68 13.07 17.09 -1.60
N LEU A 69 12.70 16.53 -2.74
CA LEU A 69 12.01 17.24 -3.82
C LEU A 69 10.66 16.56 -4.04
N ASP A 70 9.59 17.30 -3.84
CA ASP A 70 8.23 16.83 -4.04
C ASP A 70 7.52 17.72 -5.05
N LEU A 71 7.18 17.14 -6.20
CA LEU A 71 6.55 17.78 -7.34
C LEU A 71 5.24 17.08 -7.74
N HIS A 72 4.62 16.35 -6.80
CA HIS A 72 3.44 15.56 -7.11
C HIS A 72 2.23 16.40 -7.55
N GLN A 73 1.36 15.80 -8.38
CA GLN A 73 0.11 16.40 -8.85
C GLN A 73 0.30 17.76 -9.55
N ASN A 74 1.21 17.82 -10.52
CA ASN A 74 1.39 18.97 -11.41
C ASN A 74 1.11 18.58 -12.88
N LYS A 75 1.51 19.43 -13.83
CA LYS A 75 1.38 19.19 -15.27
C LYS A 75 2.75 19.09 -15.95
N LEU A 76 3.78 18.61 -15.23
CA LEU A 76 5.14 18.52 -15.76
C LEU A 76 5.15 17.58 -16.97
N SER A 77 5.60 18.11 -18.10
CA SER A 77 5.72 17.34 -19.35
C SER A 77 7.14 16.82 -19.57
N LYS A 78 8.14 17.49 -18.99
CA LYS A 78 9.55 17.13 -19.02
C LYS A 78 10.22 17.47 -17.69
N LEU A 79 11.36 16.84 -17.46
CA LEU A 79 12.22 17.11 -16.32
C LEU A 79 13.60 17.60 -16.84
N PRO A 80 14.18 18.68 -16.28
CA PRO A 80 15.46 19.20 -16.73
C PRO A 80 16.58 18.19 -16.44
N SER A 81 17.62 18.21 -17.26
CA SER A 81 18.71 17.24 -17.13
C SER A 81 19.54 17.46 -15.86
N CYS A 82 19.54 18.69 -15.32
CA CYS A 82 20.23 19.02 -14.08
C CYS A 82 19.64 18.38 -12.82
N VAL A 83 18.49 17.69 -12.88
CA VAL A 83 18.00 16.92 -11.72
C VAL A 83 19.05 15.91 -11.25
N GLY A 84 19.83 15.33 -12.16
CA GLY A 84 20.91 14.41 -11.79
C GLY A 84 22.08 15.07 -11.03
N GLU A 85 22.15 16.40 -10.99
CA GLU A 85 23.18 17.15 -10.25
C GLU A 85 22.84 17.32 -8.77
N LEU A 86 21.61 16.97 -8.33
CA LEU A 86 21.16 17.04 -6.94
C LEU A 86 21.74 15.89 -6.10
N ALA A 87 23.05 15.93 -5.85
CA ALA A 87 23.79 14.85 -5.22
C ALA A 87 23.29 14.45 -3.82
N GLU A 88 22.68 15.36 -3.06
CA GLU A 88 22.16 15.12 -1.71
C GLU A 88 20.71 14.58 -1.68
N LEU A 89 20.07 14.42 -2.84
CA LEU A 89 18.65 14.05 -2.93
C LEU A 89 18.40 12.62 -2.44
N LYS A 90 17.50 12.48 -1.47
CA LYS A 90 17.12 11.20 -0.83
C LYS A 90 15.69 10.79 -1.13
N PHE A 91 14.80 11.76 -1.27
CA PHE A 91 13.40 11.53 -1.61
C PHE A 91 13.03 12.36 -2.83
N PHE A 92 12.47 11.70 -3.84
CA PHE A 92 11.98 12.36 -5.03
C PHE A 92 10.60 11.84 -5.43
N ASP A 93 9.60 12.71 -5.38
CA ASP A 93 8.24 12.41 -5.83
C ASP A 93 7.88 13.33 -7.01
N ILE A 94 7.59 12.72 -8.16
CA ILE A 94 7.07 13.39 -9.37
C ILE A 94 5.79 12.72 -9.85
N SER A 95 5.04 12.10 -8.92
CA SER A 95 3.82 11.38 -9.24
C SER A 95 2.68 12.30 -9.70
N GLY A 96 1.75 11.77 -10.49
CA GLY A 96 0.59 12.54 -10.94
C GLY A 96 0.94 13.70 -11.86
N ASN A 97 1.93 13.51 -12.74
CA ASN A 97 2.33 14.44 -13.78
C ASN A 97 2.01 13.87 -15.18
N VAL A 98 2.48 14.50 -16.25
CA VAL A 98 2.24 14.06 -17.63
C VAL A 98 3.53 13.69 -18.37
N LEU A 99 4.55 13.25 -17.63
CA LEU A 99 5.87 12.91 -18.16
C LEU A 99 5.78 11.71 -19.11
N SER A 100 6.36 11.85 -20.30
CA SER A 100 6.49 10.77 -21.29
C SER A 100 7.87 10.11 -21.30
N GLU A 101 8.89 10.84 -20.84
CA GLU A 101 10.28 10.42 -20.75
C GLU A 101 10.95 11.03 -19.52
N LEU A 102 12.08 10.47 -19.10
CA LEU A 102 12.92 11.00 -18.03
C LEU A 102 14.36 11.18 -18.55
N PRO A 103 15.08 12.22 -18.09
CA PRO A 103 16.48 12.41 -18.44
C PRO A 103 17.32 11.23 -17.93
N VAL A 104 18.32 10.82 -18.70
CA VAL A 104 19.24 9.73 -18.31
C VAL A 104 20.00 10.05 -17.01
N GLN A 105 20.22 11.34 -16.76
CA GLN A 105 20.85 11.90 -15.57
C GLN A 105 20.10 11.57 -14.28
N LEU A 106 18.81 11.21 -14.33
CA LEU A 106 18.08 10.73 -13.15
C LEU A 106 18.74 9.48 -12.55
N GLY A 107 19.38 8.66 -13.38
CA GLY A 107 20.15 7.49 -12.94
C GLY A 107 21.43 7.82 -12.16
N GLU A 108 21.85 9.09 -12.10
CA GLU A 108 23.07 9.53 -11.40
C GLU A 108 22.84 9.90 -9.91
N LEU A 109 21.60 9.87 -9.44
CA LEU A 109 21.21 10.23 -8.07
C LEU A 109 21.61 9.16 -7.03
N THR A 110 22.92 8.98 -6.81
CA THR A 110 23.47 7.90 -5.98
C THR A 110 22.91 7.83 -4.55
N ASN A 111 22.52 8.96 -3.95
CA ASN A 111 21.96 9.04 -2.60
C ASN A 111 20.44 8.86 -2.50
N LEU A 112 19.75 8.56 -3.61
CA LEU A 112 18.29 8.45 -3.64
C LEU A 112 17.81 7.19 -2.91
N HIS A 113 16.89 7.35 -1.95
CA HIS A 113 16.32 6.27 -1.14
C HIS A 113 14.88 5.94 -1.53
N THR A 114 14.12 6.94 -1.97
CA THR A 114 12.72 6.79 -2.40
C THR A 114 12.50 7.55 -3.69
N LEU A 115 11.94 6.86 -4.68
CA LEU A 115 11.56 7.43 -5.97
C LEU A 115 10.10 7.08 -6.27
N ASN A 116 9.27 8.09 -6.48
CA ASN A 116 7.88 7.94 -6.90
C ASN A 116 7.66 8.59 -8.26
N LEU A 117 7.42 7.75 -9.27
CA LEU A 117 7.12 8.09 -10.66
C LEU A 117 5.67 7.76 -11.03
N SER A 118 4.84 7.38 -10.04
CA SER A 118 3.52 6.83 -10.31
C SER A 118 2.59 7.83 -10.99
N CYS A 119 1.57 7.34 -11.71
CA CYS A 119 0.57 8.18 -12.38
C CYS A 119 1.20 9.20 -13.35
N ASN A 120 2.05 8.71 -14.26
CA ASN A 120 2.63 9.47 -15.37
C ASN A 120 2.28 8.80 -16.71
N LYS A 121 2.95 9.18 -17.80
CA LYS A 121 2.75 8.60 -19.14
C LYS A 121 4.05 7.97 -19.68
N LEU A 122 4.92 7.49 -18.78
CA LEU A 122 6.25 7.00 -19.11
C LEU A 122 6.15 5.68 -19.88
N ASN A 123 6.82 5.62 -21.04
CA ASN A 123 6.89 4.40 -21.85
C ASN A 123 8.17 3.59 -21.58
N CYS A 124 9.22 4.26 -21.12
CA CYS A 124 10.50 3.68 -20.72
C CYS A 124 11.07 4.45 -19.53
N LEU A 125 12.07 3.86 -18.89
CA LEU A 125 12.82 4.46 -17.78
C LEU A 125 14.32 4.37 -18.09
N PRO A 126 15.13 5.34 -17.65
CA PRO A 126 16.58 5.26 -17.76
C PRO A 126 17.13 4.15 -16.86
N SER A 127 18.42 3.82 -17.02
CA SER A 127 19.10 2.87 -16.15
C SER A 127 19.20 3.41 -14.73
N PHE A 128 18.91 2.56 -13.75
CA PHE A 128 19.01 2.89 -12.33
C PHE A 128 20.16 2.15 -11.63
N GLU A 129 21.11 1.62 -12.38
CA GLU A 129 22.25 0.85 -11.84
C GLU A 129 23.02 1.55 -10.72
N LYS A 130 23.15 2.89 -10.77
CA LYS A 130 23.90 3.66 -9.77
C LYS A 130 23.08 4.05 -8.54
N LEU A 131 21.77 3.81 -8.52
CA LEU A 131 20.88 4.13 -7.40
C LEU A 131 21.00 3.11 -6.26
N ILE A 132 22.21 2.80 -5.82
CA ILE A 132 22.52 1.69 -4.89
C ILE A 132 21.82 1.81 -3.52
N HIS A 133 21.38 3.02 -3.14
CA HIS A 133 20.66 3.30 -1.91
C HIS A 133 19.12 3.27 -2.06
N LEU A 134 18.60 3.03 -3.27
CA LEU A 134 17.17 3.06 -3.54
C LEU A 134 16.45 1.90 -2.87
N SER A 135 15.60 2.25 -1.90
CA SER A 135 14.89 1.33 -1.02
C SER A 135 13.42 1.14 -1.40
N LYS A 136 12.78 2.21 -1.90
CA LYS A 136 11.40 2.22 -2.39
C LYS A 136 11.36 2.79 -3.79
N PHE A 137 10.68 2.07 -4.68
CA PHE A 137 10.47 2.52 -6.03
C PHE A 137 9.04 2.26 -6.47
N ASP A 138 8.33 3.32 -6.84
CA ASP A 138 6.98 3.25 -7.40
C ASP A 138 6.97 3.84 -8.82
N CYS A 139 6.62 3.03 -9.80
CA CYS A 139 6.37 3.43 -11.18
C CYS A 139 4.99 2.99 -11.68
N SER A 140 4.05 2.81 -10.76
CA SER A 140 2.69 2.35 -11.07
C SER A 140 1.92 3.35 -11.93
N HIS A 141 0.89 2.90 -12.65
CA HIS A 141 0.06 3.76 -13.52
C HIS A 141 0.91 4.52 -14.55
N ASN A 142 1.68 3.79 -15.35
CA ASN A 142 2.46 4.29 -16.47
C ASN A 142 2.20 3.42 -17.71
N LYS A 143 3.06 3.51 -18.72
CA LYS A 143 2.99 2.74 -19.97
C LYS A 143 4.26 1.92 -20.19
N LEU A 144 4.88 1.45 -19.11
CA LEU A 144 6.15 0.72 -19.16
C LEU A 144 5.97 -0.68 -19.75
N VAL A 145 6.79 -1.04 -20.74
CA VAL A 145 6.84 -2.38 -21.37
C VAL A 145 7.74 -3.34 -20.59
N SER A 146 8.70 -2.80 -19.84
CA SER A 146 9.62 -3.56 -18.98
C SER A 146 10.00 -2.73 -17.76
N LEU A 147 10.52 -3.40 -16.73
CA LEU A 147 11.22 -2.72 -15.64
C LEU A 147 12.52 -2.08 -16.15
N PRO A 148 13.05 -1.02 -15.48
CA PRO A 148 14.29 -0.38 -15.90
C PRO A 148 15.49 -1.31 -15.79
N ASP A 149 16.46 -1.09 -16.68
CA ASP A 149 17.76 -1.73 -16.59
C ASP A 149 18.45 -1.36 -15.26
N GLY A 150 19.16 -2.32 -14.68
CA GLY A 150 19.86 -2.13 -13.41
C GLY A 150 18.99 -2.29 -12.16
N VAL A 151 17.66 -2.46 -12.27
CA VAL A 151 16.79 -2.73 -11.09
C VAL A 151 17.27 -3.95 -10.30
N HIS A 152 17.75 -4.98 -10.98
CA HIS A 152 18.29 -6.19 -10.32
C HIS A 152 19.55 -5.92 -9.47
N LYS A 153 20.28 -4.82 -9.73
CA LYS A 153 21.49 -4.43 -8.97
C LYS A 153 21.16 -3.69 -7.67
N LEU A 154 19.90 -3.28 -7.48
CA LEU A 154 19.45 -2.52 -6.32
C LEU A 154 19.30 -3.43 -5.09
N GLN A 155 20.41 -3.65 -4.38
CA GLN A 155 20.46 -4.55 -3.22
C GLN A 155 19.67 -4.04 -2.01
N THR A 156 19.43 -2.74 -1.93
CA THR A 156 18.68 -2.08 -0.84
C THR A 156 17.17 -2.01 -1.12
N LEU A 157 16.74 -2.28 -2.36
CA LEU A 157 15.35 -2.21 -2.80
C LEU A 157 14.51 -3.23 -2.04
N TYR A 158 13.62 -2.74 -1.19
CA TYR A 158 12.72 -3.58 -0.40
C TYR A 158 11.26 -3.49 -0.90
N GLU A 159 10.91 -2.46 -1.66
CA GLU A 159 9.56 -2.20 -2.14
C GLU A 159 9.59 -1.73 -3.60
N LEU A 160 9.03 -2.53 -4.49
CA LEU A 160 8.87 -2.22 -5.91
C LEU A 160 7.39 -2.30 -6.28
N ARG A 161 6.80 -1.17 -6.66
CA ARG A 161 5.45 -1.11 -7.24
C ARG A 161 5.53 -0.69 -8.70
N ALA A 162 4.98 -1.50 -9.57
CA ALA A 162 4.89 -1.27 -11.01
C ALA A 162 3.53 -1.71 -11.55
N SER A 163 2.47 -1.56 -10.74
CA SER A 163 1.12 -1.93 -11.14
C SER A 163 0.58 -1.03 -12.25
N ASN A 164 -0.44 -1.47 -12.98
CA ASN A 164 -1.09 -0.66 -14.03
C ASN A 164 -0.08 -0.15 -15.07
N ASN A 165 0.66 -1.07 -15.66
CA ASN A 165 1.61 -0.84 -16.75
C ASN A 165 1.32 -1.83 -17.91
N ILE A 166 2.21 -1.89 -18.89
CA ILE A 166 2.14 -2.85 -20.00
C ILE A 166 3.32 -3.84 -19.97
N ILE A 167 3.80 -4.18 -18.76
CA ILE A 167 4.97 -5.04 -18.59
C ILE A 167 4.65 -6.45 -19.07
N GLU A 168 5.40 -6.93 -20.05
CA GLU A 168 5.16 -8.24 -20.68
C GLU A 168 5.94 -9.38 -20.02
N SER A 169 7.11 -9.07 -19.47
CA SER A 169 7.96 -10.04 -18.78
C SER A 169 8.77 -9.38 -17.66
N ILE A 170 9.22 -10.21 -16.72
CA ILE A 170 10.21 -9.83 -15.71
C ILE A 170 11.44 -10.73 -15.85
N SER A 171 12.63 -10.14 -15.71
CA SER A 171 13.90 -10.87 -15.79
C SER A 171 14.06 -11.82 -14.60
N ALA A 172 14.70 -12.96 -14.83
CA ALA A 172 15.12 -13.90 -13.78
C ALA A 172 16.07 -13.24 -12.75
N GLU A 173 16.75 -12.17 -13.16
CA GLU A 173 17.66 -11.39 -12.33
C GLU A 173 16.96 -10.64 -11.19
N ILE A 174 15.62 -10.56 -11.18
CA ILE A 174 14.87 -9.99 -10.03
C ILE A 174 15.20 -10.70 -8.71
N SER A 175 15.65 -11.95 -8.79
CA SER A 175 16.17 -12.73 -7.66
C SER A 175 17.38 -12.10 -6.95
N HIS A 176 18.13 -11.23 -7.63
CA HIS A 176 19.26 -10.50 -7.07
C HIS A 176 18.85 -9.40 -6.08
N ASN A 177 17.57 -8.98 -6.06
CA ASN A 177 17.06 -8.04 -5.08
C ASN A 177 16.85 -8.72 -3.71
N VAL A 178 17.95 -8.97 -3.00
CA VAL A 178 17.98 -9.70 -1.72
C VAL A 178 17.20 -9.03 -0.57
N ALA A 179 16.87 -7.75 -0.70
CA ALA A 179 16.08 -7.00 0.27
C ALA A 179 14.57 -6.95 -0.05
N LEU A 180 14.14 -7.41 -1.23
CA LEU A 180 12.78 -7.23 -1.74
C LEU A 180 11.75 -7.92 -0.84
N LYS A 181 10.79 -7.14 -0.33
CA LYS A 181 9.69 -7.58 0.54
C LYS A 181 8.34 -7.42 -0.12
N VAL A 182 8.17 -6.37 -0.93
CA VAL A 182 6.92 -6.03 -1.61
C VAL A 182 7.20 -5.91 -3.09
N LEU A 183 6.50 -6.70 -3.90
CA LEU A 183 6.50 -6.62 -5.35
C LEU A 183 5.05 -6.55 -5.85
N ASP A 184 4.66 -5.40 -6.38
CA ASP A 184 3.36 -5.22 -7.03
C ASP A 184 3.54 -5.09 -8.55
N LEU A 185 3.03 -6.07 -9.26
CA LEU A 185 3.01 -6.15 -10.72
C LEU A 185 1.57 -6.38 -11.24
N SER A 186 0.57 -6.01 -10.44
CA SER A 186 -0.84 -6.14 -10.84
C SER A 186 -1.18 -5.30 -12.07
N HIS A 187 -2.22 -5.68 -12.82
CA HIS A 187 -2.67 -4.95 -14.01
C HIS A 187 -1.53 -4.73 -15.04
N ASN A 188 -0.88 -5.81 -15.45
CA ASN A 188 0.19 -5.82 -16.45
C ASN A 188 -0.12 -6.83 -17.56
N LYS A 189 0.85 -7.14 -18.42
CA LYS A 189 0.73 -8.08 -19.55
C LYS A 189 1.58 -9.35 -19.34
N LEU A 190 1.87 -9.71 -18.09
CA LEU A 190 2.69 -10.88 -17.77
C LEU A 190 2.00 -12.18 -18.19
N LYS A 191 2.68 -12.94 -19.05
CA LYS A 191 2.23 -14.27 -19.51
C LYS A 191 2.78 -15.41 -18.64
N ALA A 192 3.94 -15.21 -18.03
CA ALA A 192 4.62 -16.17 -17.20
C ALA A 192 5.50 -15.44 -16.17
N LEU A 193 5.98 -16.19 -15.17
CA LEU A 193 6.91 -15.71 -14.16
C LEU A 193 8.20 -16.54 -14.24
N PRO A 194 9.38 -15.91 -14.04
CA PRO A 194 10.64 -16.64 -13.91
C PRO A 194 10.62 -17.49 -12.63
N ALA A 195 11.29 -18.65 -12.69
CA ALA A 195 11.41 -19.56 -11.57
C ALA A 195 12.12 -18.92 -10.37
N GLU A 196 13.10 -18.10 -10.71
CA GLU A 196 14.04 -17.40 -9.85
C GLU A 196 13.33 -16.37 -8.96
N LEU A 197 12.10 -15.95 -9.31
CA LEU A 197 11.28 -15.12 -8.41
C LEU A 197 11.03 -15.81 -7.05
N ALA A 198 11.01 -17.14 -7.02
CA ALA A 198 10.90 -17.92 -5.78
C ALA A 198 12.15 -17.83 -4.88
N ASP A 199 13.28 -17.36 -5.43
CA ASP A 199 14.54 -17.21 -4.71
C ASP A 199 14.67 -15.84 -4.03
N CYS A 200 13.70 -14.95 -4.23
CA CYS A 200 13.52 -13.74 -3.41
C CYS A 200 13.08 -14.11 -1.98
N HIS A 201 14.02 -14.53 -1.13
CA HIS A 201 13.72 -15.10 0.20
C HIS A 201 13.01 -14.15 1.18
N LYS A 202 13.12 -12.83 0.96
CA LYS A 202 12.46 -11.82 1.82
C LYS A 202 11.10 -11.37 1.28
N LEU A 203 10.66 -11.88 0.12
CA LEU A 203 9.42 -11.45 -0.52
C LEU A 203 8.21 -11.93 0.30
N LYS A 204 7.51 -10.97 0.90
CA LYS A 204 6.34 -11.20 1.76
C LYS A 204 5.04 -10.94 1.03
N GLU A 205 5.05 -9.95 0.16
CA GLU A 205 3.89 -9.47 -0.59
C GLU A 205 4.23 -9.50 -2.08
N LEU A 206 3.44 -10.26 -2.82
CA LEU A 206 3.53 -10.39 -4.26
C LEU A 206 2.13 -10.25 -4.83
N THR A 207 1.89 -9.17 -5.56
CA THR A 207 0.60 -8.90 -6.20
C THR A 207 0.76 -9.02 -7.70
N LEU A 208 -0.02 -9.94 -8.28
CA LEU A 208 0.05 -10.31 -9.71
C LEU A 208 -1.34 -10.35 -10.36
N LEU A 209 -2.36 -9.82 -9.67
CA LEU A 209 -3.74 -9.78 -10.16
C LEU A 209 -3.80 -9.09 -11.53
N GLU A 210 -4.80 -9.45 -12.33
CA GLU A 210 -5.04 -8.80 -13.62
C GLU A 210 -3.85 -8.89 -14.59
N ASN A 211 -3.24 -10.08 -14.66
CA ASN A 211 -2.25 -10.44 -15.66
C ASN A 211 -2.71 -11.63 -16.53
N PRO A 212 -2.43 -11.62 -17.85
CA PRO A 212 -2.79 -12.70 -18.77
C PRO A 212 -1.89 -13.94 -18.65
N ILE A 213 -1.74 -14.48 -17.44
CA ILE A 213 -0.85 -15.63 -17.16
C ILE A 213 -1.35 -16.89 -17.87
N GLY A 214 -0.50 -17.56 -18.64
CA GLY A 214 -0.90 -18.75 -19.41
C GLY A 214 -1.29 -19.96 -18.54
N ASP A 215 -0.73 -20.06 -17.34
CA ASP A 215 -0.99 -21.15 -16.40
C ASP A 215 -2.26 -20.89 -15.58
N ASN A 216 -3.33 -21.63 -15.89
CA ASN A 216 -4.62 -21.56 -15.20
C ASN A 216 -4.56 -21.94 -13.71
N ARG A 217 -3.62 -22.79 -13.30
CA ARG A 217 -3.44 -23.14 -11.89
C ARG A 217 -2.73 -22.01 -11.16
N LEU A 218 -1.69 -21.43 -11.76
CA LEU A 218 -1.01 -20.26 -11.21
C LEU A 218 -1.97 -19.07 -11.04
N LYS A 219 -2.84 -18.81 -12.03
CA LYS A 219 -3.91 -17.80 -11.92
C LYS A 219 -4.79 -17.99 -10.69
N LYS A 220 -5.27 -19.21 -10.45
CA LYS A 220 -6.10 -19.51 -9.26
C LYS A 220 -5.33 -19.31 -7.96
N LEU A 221 -4.06 -19.69 -7.92
CA LEU A 221 -3.20 -19.46 -6.76
C LEU A 221 -2.99 -17.98 -6.49
N ILE A 222 -2.76 -17.18 -7.53
CA ILE A 222 -2.58 -15.72 -7.39
C ILE A 222 -3.83 -15.06 -6.80
N ALA A 223 -5.03 -15.51 -7.18
CA ALA A 223 -6.29 -14.93 -6.71
C ALA A 223 -6.65 -15.33 -5.26
N GLN A 224 -6.28 -16.54 -4.83
CA GLN A 224 -6.86 -17.14 -3.60
C GLN A 224 -5.84 -17.47 -2.51
N CYS A 225 -4.54 -17.53 -2.85
CA CYS A 225 -3.51 -18.06 -1.97
C CYS A 225 -2.48 -16.98 -1.57
N PRO A 226 -1.83 -17.15 -0.40
CA PRO A 226 -0.78 -16.24 0.02
C PRO A 226 0.45 -16.37 -0.87
N THR A 227 1.25 -15.30 -0.94
CA THR A 227 2.49 -15.18 -1.74
C THR A 227 3.37 -16.42 -1.69
N LYS A 228 3.58 -17.02 -0.52
CA LYS A 228 4.39 -18.24 -0.37
C LYS A 228 3.93 -19.41 -1.25
N SER A 229 2.61 -19.62 -1.37
CA SER A 229 2.07 -20.71 -2.20
C SER A 229 2.30 -20.47 -3.69
N VAL A 230 2.27 -19.21 -4.11
CA VAL A 230 2.59 -18.79 -5.49
C VAL A 230 4.06 -19.05 -5.78
N LEU A 231 4.96 -18.64 -4.88
CA LEU A 231 6.41 -18.84 -5.03
C LEU A 231 6.78 -20.33 -5.03
N ASP A 232 6.21 -21.13 -4.12
CA ASP A 232 6.43 -22.58 -4.07
C ASP A 232 5.95 -23.27 -5.35
N TYR A 233 4.84 -22.81 -5.94
CA TYR A 233 4.35 -23.34 -7.22
C TYR A 233 5.31 -23.01 -8.36
N VAL A 234 5.70 -21.74 -8.49
CA VAL A 234 6.62 -21.25 -9.53
C VAL A 234 7.97 -21.99 -9.49
N ARG A 235 8.52 -22.24 -8.30
CA ARG A 235 9.73 -23.05 -8.09
C ARG A 235 9.59 -24.49 -8.59
N ASN A 236 8.43 -25.10 -8.42
CA ASN A 236 8.21 -26.52 -8.76
C ASN A 236 7.86 -26.74 -10.23
N THR A 237 7.27 -25.74 -10.90
CA THR A 237 6.88 -25.85 -12.32
C THR A 237 8.07 -25.76 -13.27
N SER A 238 9.12 -25.04 -12.90
CA SER A 238 10.36 -24.89 -13.69
C SER A 238 11.22 -26.16 -13.73
N GLY A 239 11.09 -27.06 -12.74
CA GLY A 239 11.78 -28.34 -12.71
C GLY A 239 11.26 -29.39 -13.70
N LYS A 240 10.13 -29.15 -14.39
CA LYS A 240 9.47 -30.14 -15.27
C LYS A 240 9.73 -29.95 -16.77
N THR A 241 10.52 -28.96 -17.20
CA THR A 241 10.81 -28.69 -18.62
C THR A 241 12.12 -29.30 -19.14
N LYS A 242 12.77 -30.20 -18.39
CA LYS A 242 13.83 -31.08 -18.92
C LYS A 242 13.63 -32.54 -18.45
N GLY A 243 12.91 -33.35 -19.25
CA GLY A 243 12.86 -34.80 -19.04
C GLY A 243 11.65 -35.51 -19.64
N LYS A 244 11.88 -36.19 -20.77
CA LYS A 244 11.11 -37.26 -21.44
C LYS A 244 9.92 -37.87 -20.67
N GLY A 245 8.81 -38.15 -21.39
CA GLY A 245 7.93 -39.26 -20.99
C GLY A 245 6.50 -39.25 -21.54
N LYS A 246 6.34 -39.63 -22.81
CA LYS A 246 5.06 -40.01 -23.42
C LYS A 246 4.44 -41.21 -22.66
N LYS A 247 3.26 -41.03 -22.05
CA LYS A 247 2.22 -42.02 -21.66
C LYS A 247 1.25 -41.28 -20.73
N GLY A 248 0.04 -40.89 -21.11
CA GLY A 248 -1.01 -41.70 -21.72
C GLY A 248 -1.94 -42.22 -20.62
N LYS A 249 -2.95 -41.44 -20.22
CA LYS A 249 -4.29 -41.95 -19.88
C LYS A 249 -5.32 -40.84 -19.63
N LYS A 250 -6.36 -40.88 -20.47
CA LYS A 250 -7.73 -40.38 -20.28
C LYS A 250 -8.20 -40.43 -18.83
N HIS A 251 -8.85 -39.36 -18.38
CA HIS A 251 -10.16 -39.39 -17.73
C HIS A 251 -10.77 -37.98 -17.85
N SER A 252 -11.64 -37.79 -18.84
CA SER A 252 -13.11 -37.81 -18.70
C SER A 252 -13.61 -36.57 -17.95
N SER A 253 -13.91 -35.57 -18.77
CA SER A 253 -14.92 -34.55 -18.56
C SER A 253 -16.03 -34.95 -17.59
N LYS A 254 -16.18 -34.19 -16.52
CA LYS A 254 -17.49 -33.83 -15.99
C LYS A 254 -17.52 -32.31 -15.84
N SER A 255 -18.14 -31.72 -16.83
CA SER A 255 -18.78 -30.42 -16.76
C SER A 255 -19.81 -30.45 -15.64
N ASP A 256 -19.63 -29.62 -14.64
CA ASP A 256 -20.75 -28.98 -13.97
C ASP A 256 -20.44 -27.50 -14.02
N GLY A 257 -21.26 -26.80 -14.80
CA GLY A 257 -21.24 -25.37 -14.89
C GLY A 257 -21.73 -24.81 -13.57
N ASP A 258 -20.94 -23.93 -12.98
CA ASP A 258 -21.48 -22.92 -12.10
C ASP A 258 -20.96 -21.56 -12.53
N LYS A 259 -21.90 -20.63 -12.49
CA LYS A 259 -21.92 -19.36 -13.19
C LYS A 259 -20.73 -18.47 -12.81
N ALA A 260 -20.34 -17.66 -13.78
CA ALA A 260 -19.50 -16.50 -13.56
C ALA A 260 -20.12 -15.64 -12.45
N ASP A 261 -19.45 -15.53 -11.31
CA ASP A 261 -19.58 -14.35 -10.46
C ASP A 261 -18.62 -13.32 -11.03
N GLU A 262 -19.19 -12.35 -11.73
CA GLU A 262 -18.57 -11.06 -11.99
C GLU A 262 -18.26 -10.42 -10.63
N ASP A 263 -17.00 -10.10 -10.34
CA ASP A 263 -16.66 -9.23 -9.21
C ASP A 263 -17.06 -7.78 -9.60
N PRO A 264 -18.08 -7.17 -8.96
CA PRO A 264 -18.41 -5.78 -9.23
C PRO A 264 -17.30 -4.89 -8.68
N GLN A 265 -16.96 -3.86 -9.44
CA GLN A 265 -16.16 -2.72 -9.01
C GLN A 265 -16.91 -2.02 -7.86
N PHE A 266 -16.72 -2.45 -6.61
CA PHE A 266 -17.42 -1.86 -5.46
C PHE A 266 -16.88 -0.44 -5.20
N VAL A 267 -17.57 0.56 -5.76
CA VAL A 267 -17.36 1.96 -5.43
C VAL A 267 -17.93 2.22 -4.04
N ILE A 268 -17.06 2.34 -3.03
CA ILE A 268 -17.49 2.71 -1.68
C ILE A 268 -17.81 4.20 -1.66
N LYS A 269 -19.10 4.54 -1.66
CA LYS A 269 -19.56 5.93 -1.47
C LYS A 269 -19.65 6.23 0.02
N VAL A 270 -18.76 7.10 0.51
CA VAL A 270 -18.77 7.55 1.91
C VAL A 270 -19.68 8.78 2.01
N GLU A 271 -20.84 8.62 2.66
CA GLU A 271 -21.75 9.71 2.98
C GLU A 271 -21.64 10.06 4.47
N ARG A 272 -21.51 11.35 4.79
CA ARG A 272 -21.59 11.83 6.18
C ARG A 272 -23.07 12.06 6.50
N SER A 273 -23.56 11.43 7.56
CA SER A 273 -24.93 11.58 8.04
C SER A 273 -24.91 12.05 9.49
N ASP A 274 -25.71 13.07 9.79
CA ASP A 274 -25.91 13.60 11.15
C ASP A 274 -26.94 12.80 11.97
N GLU A 275 -27.59 11.79 11.39
CA GLU A 275 -28.61 10.98 12.08
C GLU A 275 -27.97 9.93 13.01
N TYR A 276 -26.82 9.40 12.64
CA TYR A 276 -26.16 8.29 13.32
C TYR A 276 -24.95 8.77 14.14
N LYS A 277 -25.24 9.40 15.28
CA LYS A 277 -24.20 9.98 16.15
C LYS A 277 -23.71 9.02 17.22
N VAL A 278 -22.40 9.00 17.41
CA VAL A 278 -21.72 8.38 18.57
C VAL A 278 -21.28 9.50 19.51
N VAL A 279 -21.77 9.46 20.74
CA VAL A 279 -21.41 10.41 21.80
C VAL A 279 -20.26 9.83 22.61
N ILE A 280 -19.10 10.45 22.53
CA ILE A 280 -17.89 10.03 23.27
C ILE A 280 -17.85 10.80 24.60
N LYS A 281 -17.84 10.08 25.73
CA LYS A 281 -17.66 10.69 27.05
C LYS A 281 -16.19 10.92 27.36
N GLN A 282 -15.89 11.96 28.15
CA GLN A 282 -14.52 12.33 28.57
C GLN A 282 -13.78 11.18 29.29
N SER A 283 -14.51 10.28 29.94
CA SER A 283 -13.95 9.10 30.62
C SER A 283 -13.15 8.17 29.70
N VAL A 284 -13.36 8.22 28.38
CA VAL A 284 -12.72 7.31 27.40
C VAL A 284 -11.59 7.97 26.64
N THR A 285 -11.49 9.30 26.66
CA THR A 285 -10.54 10.05 25.85
C THR A 285 -9.09 9.65 26.13
N ASP A 286 -8.77 9.32 27.39
CA ASP A 286 -7.42 8.87 27.81
C ASP A 286 -7.10 7.43 27.39
N VAL A 287 -8.11 6.58 27.20
CA VAL A 287 -7.94 5.15 26.90
C VAL A 287 -8.03 4.88 25.40
N ARG A 288 -8.96 5.53 24.70
CA ARG A 288 -9.16 5.43 23.25
C ARG A 288 -9.64 6.78 22.68
N PRO A 289 -8.71 7.64 22.23
CA PRO A 289 -9.05 8.97 21.74
C PRO A 289 -9.78 8.97 20.39
N TYR A 290 -9.67 7.89 19.61
CA TYR A 290 -10.24 7.80 18.26
C TYR A 290 -11.27 6.67 18.17
N VAL A 291 -12.49 7.02 17.76
CA VAL A 291 -13.58 6.08 17.49
C VAL A 291 -14.18 6.42 16.14
N VAL A 292 -14.29 5.42 15.26
CA VAL A 292 -14.93 5.55 13.96
C VAL A 292 -16.13 4.61 13.93
N CYS A 293 -17.29 5.15 13.55
CA CYS A 293 -18.51 4.38 13.31
C CYS A 293 -18.91 4.54 11.85
N ALA A 294 -19.11 3.41 11.17
CA ALA A 294 -19.54 3.38 9.78
C ALA A 294 -20.69 2.38 9.65
N ILE A 295 -21.70 2.75 8.86
CA ILE A 295 -22.83 1.87 8.53
C ILE A 295 -22.64 1.42 7.10
N ALA A 296 -22.42 0.12 6.91
CA ALA A 296 -22.40 -0.48 5.59
C ALA A 296 -23.83 -0.82 5.17
N LYS A 297 -24.34 -0.13 4.14
CA LYS A 297 -25.63 -0.40 3.52
C LYS A 297 -25.47 -1.48 2.43
N GLN A 298 -26.55 -2.19 2.11
CA GLN A 298 -26.60 -3.22 1.06
C GLN A 298 -25.74 -4.47 1.31
N ILE A 299 -25.49 -4.82 2.57
CA ILE A 299 -24.88 -6.11 2.92
C ILE A 299 -25.98 -7.07 3.36
N ASP A 300 -26.14 -8.18 2.63
CA ASP A 300 -26.96 -9.31 3.05
C ASP A 300 -26.08 -10.42 3.66
N LEU A 301 -26.31 -10.72 4.94
CA LEU A 301 -25.63 -11.80 5.68
C LEU A 301 -26.59 -12.94 6.05
N GLY A 302 -27.77 -13.03 5.44
CA GLY A 302 -28.78 -14.05 5.75
C GLY A 302 -28.35 -15.48 5.37
N GLN A 303 -27.41 -15.63 4.44
CA GLN A 303 -26.94 -16.94 3.98
C GLN A 303 -25.83 -17.51 4.89
N PRO A 304 -25.96 -18.74 5.44
CA PRO A 304 -25.00 -19.32 6.38
C PRO A 304 -23.54 -19.36 5.87
N GLU A 305 -23.34 -19.58 4.57
CA GLU A 305 -22.00 -19.62 3.98
C GLU A 305 -21.35 -18.24 3.91
N THR A 306 -22.12 -17.21 3.53
CA THR A 306 -21.64 -15.82 3.49
C THR A 306 -21.31 -15.31 4.90
N PHE A 307 -22.14 -15.67 5.88
CA PHE A 307 -21.88 -15.35 7.29
C PHE A 307 -20.59 -16.01 7.79
N LYS A 308 -20.37 -17.29 7.48
CA LYS A 308 -19.11 -17.97 7.85
C LYS A 308 -17.89 -17.33 7.21
N LYS A 309 -17.98 -16.94 5.94
CA LYS A 309 -16.91 -16.20 5.23
C LYS A 309 -16.65 -14.85 5.90
N PHE A 310 -17.70 -14.12 6.26
CA PHE A 310 -17.62 -12.83 6.95
C PHE A 310 -16.92 -12.95 8.31
N ILE A 311 -17.30 -13.91 9.16
CA ILE A 311 -16.66 -14.13 10.47
C ILE A 311 -15.17 -14.52 10.31
N ASN A 312 -14.84 -15.35 9.33
CA ASN A 312 -13.44 -15.69 9.03
C ASN A 312 -12.63 -14.47 8.58
N MET A 313 -13.23 -13.59 7.76
CA MET A 313 -12.61 -12.35 7.32
C MET A 313 -12.33 -11.42 8.49
N GLN A 314 -13.29 -11.24 9.41
CA GLN A 314 -13.09 -10.45 10.62
C GLN A 314 -11.97 -10.96 11.51
N THR A 315 -11.84 -12.29 11.63
CA THR A 315 -10.78 -12.90 12.44
C THR A 315 -9.41 -12.60 11.81
N LYS A 316 -9.28 -12.77 10.49
CA LYS A 316 -8.05 -12.44 9.76
C LYS A 316 -7.68 -10.97 9.87
N LEU A 317 -8.65 -10.08 9.75
CA LEU A 317 -8.42 -8.64 9.80
C LEU A 317 -7.95 -8.19 11.20
N HIS A 318 -8.44 -8.83 12.25
CA HIS A 318 -7.93 -8.63 13.61
C HIS A 318 -6.51 -9.15 13.83
N GLU A 319 -6.12 -10.23 13.14
CA GLU A 319 -4.76 -10.77 13.20
C GLU A 319 -3.77 -9.91 12.41
N SER A 320 -4.17 -9.37 11.26
CA SER A 320 -3.30 -8.56 10.40
C SER A 320 -3.34 -7.07 10.74
N ALA A 321 -4.45 -6.39 10.43
CA ALA A 321 -4.55 -4.93 10.48
C ALA A 321 -4.66 -4.38 11.91
N CYS A 322 -5.17 -5.17 12.85
CA CYS A 322 -5.33 -4.74 14.24
C CYS A 322 -4.23 -5.23 15.20
N ASP A 323 -3.17 -5.87 14.67
CA ASP A 323 -2.07 -6.48 15.45
C ASP A 323 -2.58 -7.32 16.62
N HIS A 324 -3.28 -8.42 16.31
CA HIS A 324 -3.90 -9.30 17.30
C HIS A 324 -4.82 -8.59 18.31
N ARG A 325 -5.51 -7.53 17.86
CA ARG A 325 -6.41 -6.66 18.64
C ARG A 325 -5.70 -5.77 19.68
N ALA A 326 -4.38 -5.62 19.62
CA ALA A 326 -3.62 -4.78 20.54
C ALA A 326 -3.72 -3.29 20.17
N VAL A 327 -3.71 -2.97 18.88
CA VAL A 327 -3.63 -1.58 18.39
C VAL A 327 -5.02 -1.03 18.04
N ALA A 328 -5.87 -1.86 17.43
CA ALA A 328 -7.22 -1.49 17.04
C ALA A 328 -8.21 -2.60 17.39
N THR A 329 -9.49 -2.25 17.50
CA THR A 329 -10.54 -3.23 17.74
C THR A 329 -11.72 -2.91 16.85
N ILE A 330 -12.17 -3.90 16.09
CA ILE A 330 -13.29 -3.76 15.17
C ILE A 330 -14.43 -4.59 15.72
N ALA A 331 -15.56 -3.94 15.93
CA ALA A 331 -16.77 -4.59 16.40
C ALA A 331 -17.89 -4.32 15.38
N THR A 332 -18.56 -5.37 14.95
CA THR A 332 -19.70 -5.29 14.02
C THR A 332 -20.97 -5.70 14.72
N HIS A 333 -22.04 -4.97 14.48
CA HIS A 333 -23.34 -5.20 15.09
C HIS A 333 -24.43 -5.23 14.02
N CYS A 334 -25.52 -5.93 14.31
CA CYS A 334 -26.70 -5.89 13.45
C CYS A 334 -27.43 -4.55 13.66
N MET A 335 -27.68 -3.82 12.58
CA MET A 335 -28.26 -2.47 12.66
C MET A 335 -29.65 -2.47 13.31
N THR A 336 -30.48 -3.49 13.06
CA THR A 336 -31.83 -3.60 13.65
C THR A 336 -31.82 -3.78 15.17
N SER A 337 -30.68 -4.14 15.76
CA SER A 337 -30.53 -4.32 17.21
C SER A 337 -30.02 -3.09 17.96
N LEU A 338 -29.66 -2.00 17.25
CA LEU A 338 -29.09 -0.79 17.83
C LEU A 338 -30.11 0.35 17.93
N SER A 339 -29.98 1.16 18.98
CA SER A 339 -30.68 2.44 19.12
C SER A 339 -29.65 3.59 19.21
N PHE A 340 -29.92 4.69 18.51
CA PHE A 340 -29.05 5.87 18.48
C PHE A 340 -29.63 6.99 19.37
N PRO A 341 -28.80 7.88 19.96
CA PRO A 341 -27.34 7.95 19.83
C PRO A 341 -26.60 6.87 20.63
N LEU A 342 -25.51 6.35 20.07
CA LEU A 342 -24.66 5.39 20.77
C LEU A 342 -23.76 6.16 21.75
N VAL A 343 -23.69 5.70 23.01
CA VAL A 343 -22.82 6.30 24.02
C VAL A 343 -21.57 5.43 24.17
N TYR A 344 -20.40 6.02 23.96
CA TYR A 344 -19.12 5.38 24.20
C TYR A 344 -18.52 5.92 25.50
N GLU A 345 -18.56 5.10 26.54
CA GLU A 345 -18.10 5.44 27.89
C GLU A 345 -17.24 4.34 28.52
N ALA A 346 -16.48 4.71 29.55
CA ALA A 346 -15.67 3.80 30.35
C ALA A 346 -16.25 3.85 31.76
N LEU A 347 -16.80 2.71 32.20
CA LEU A 347 -17.37 2.56 33.54
C LEU A 347 -16.46 1.68 34.39
N PRO A 348 -16.52 1.79 35.73
CA PRO A 348 -15.88 0.86 36.64
C PRO A 348 -16.29 -0.59 36.33
N VAL A 349 -15.36 -1.52 36.53
CA VAL A 349 -15.51 -2.93 36.11
C VAL A 349 -16.71 -3.62 36.79
N ASP A 350 -17.13 -3.14 37.96
CA ASP A 350 -18.24 -3.71 38.72
C ASP A 350 -19.63 -3.18 38.31
N GLU A 351 -19.68 -2.07 37.56
CA GLU A 351 -20.93 -1.47 37.08
C GLU A 351 -21.33 -1.98 35.69
N ILE A 352 -20.40 -2.60 34.96
CA ILE A 352 -20.63 -3.14 33.62
C ILE A 352 -21.23 -4.54 33.74
N SER A 353 -22.49 -4.68 33.31
CA SER A 353 -23.19 -5.96 33.21
C SER A 353 -23.41 -6.35 31.75
N LEU A 354 -22.94 -7.54 31.35
CA LEU A 354 -23.01 -8.05 29.98
C LEU A 354 -23.55 -9.48 29.94
N VAL A 355 -24.28 -9.83 28.88
CA VAL A 355 -24.68 -11.22 28.59
C VAL A 355 -23.78 -11.74 27.45
N PRO A 356 -22.75 -12.55 27.75
CA PRO A 356 -21.84 -13.04 26.74
C PRO A 356 -22.50 -14.10 25.87
N LEU A 357 -22.05 -14.18 24.60
CA LEU A 357 -22.58 -15.11 23.61
C LEU A 357 -22.51 -16.57 24.10
N GLY A 358 -23.63 -17.28 24.07
CA GLY A 358 -23.74 -18.67 24.51
C GLY A 358 -23.95 -18.86 26.01
N LYS A 359 -24.12 -17.79 26.79
CA LYS A 359 -24.54 -17.86 28.20
C LYS A 359 -25.89 -17.17 28.39
N ASN A 360 -26.71 -17.73 29.29
CA ASN A 360 -28.06 -17.23 29.58
C ASN A 360 -28.13 -16.35 30.83
N LYS A 361 -26.98 -15.97 31.41
CA LYS A 361 -26.88 -15.17 32.63
C LYS A 361 -26.10 -13.90 32.36
N THR A 362 -26.45 -12.82 33.05
CA THR A 362 -25.68 -11.57 33.12
C THR A 362 -24.44 -11.79 33.96
N PHE A 363 -23.29 -11.32 33.46
CA PHE A 363 -22.00 -11.35 34.15
C PHE A 363 -21.53 -9.92 34.36
N THR A 364 -20.89 -9.65 35.49
CA THR A 364 -20.09 -8.43 35.64
C THR A 364 -18.83 -8.53 34.78
N ALA A 365 -18.22 -7.40 34.41
CA ALA A 365 -16.99 -7.42 33.61
C ALA A 365 -15.86 -8.17 34.32
N THR A 366 -15.78 -8.08 35.65
CA THR A 366 -14.79 -8.81 36.47
C THR A 366 -14.99 -10.33 36.36
N GLU A 367 -16.22 -10.80 36.51
CA GLU A 367 -16.55 -12.24 36.39
C GLU A 367 -16.28 -12.77 34.99
N LEU A 368 -16.63 -11.99 33.96
CA LEU A 368 -16.44 -12.38 32.56
C LEU A 368 -14.95 -12.50 32.22
N VAL A 369 -14.12 -11.55 32.64
CA VAL A 369 -12.67 -11.58 32.39
C VAL A 369 -12.04 -12.79 33.08
N ASN A 370 -12.45 -13.09 34.31
CA ASN A 370 -11.94 -14.24 35.06
C ASN A 370 -12.32 -15.58 34.41
N ASP A 371 -13.56 -15.70 33.93
CA ASP A 371 -14.03 -16.89 33.22
C ASP A 371 -13.30 -17.10 31.87
N LEU A 372 -13.06 -16.02 31.12
CA LEU A 372 -12.30 -16.08 29.87
C LEU A 372 -10.84 -16.48 30.12
N LYS A 373 -10.20 -15.95 31.17
CA LYS A 373 -8.85 -16.35 31.59
C LYS A 373 -8.79 -17.82 32.00
N ALA A 374 -9.79 -18.31 32.75
CA ALA A 374 -9.89 -19.72 33.14
C ALA A 374 -10.10 -20.64 31.92
N THR A 375 -10.88 -20.21 30.94
CA THR A 375 -11.11 -20.99 29.71
C THR A 375 -9.86 -21.03 28.83
N ALA A 376 -9.19 -19.89 28.65
CA ALA A 376 -7.95 -19.80 27.89
C ALA A 376 -6.81 -20.63 28.50
N THR A 377 -6.71 -20.68 29.84
CA THR A 377 -5.71 -21.51 30.54
C THR A 377 -6.00 -23.01 30.38
N LYS A 378 -7.27 -23.44 30.47
CA LYS A 378 -7.67 -24.83 30.18
C LYS A 378 -7.37 -25.24 28.74
N GLU A 379 -7.63 -24.37 27.76
CA GLU A 379 -7.31 -24.66 26.35
C GLU A 379 -5.79 -24.71 26.08
N LYS A 380 -5.01 -23.86 26.73
CA LYS A 380 -3.54 -23.91 26.68
C LYS A 380 -3.01 -25.24 27.22
N GLN A 381 -3.55 -25.72 28.34
CA GLN A 381 -3.19 -27.03 28.90
C GLN A 381 -3.59 -28.18 27.96
N ARG A 382 -4.76 -28.11 27.31
CA ARG A 382 -5.25 -29.13 26.37
C ARG A 382 -4.41 -29.21 25.09
N THR A 383 -3.95 -28.08 24.56
CA THR A 383 -3.29 -28.01 23.25
C THR A 383 -1.76 -28.16 23.29
N LYS A 384 -1.14 -28.21 24.49
CA LYS A 384 0.33 -28.26 24.69
C LYS A 384 1.13 -27.19 23.89
N ARG A 385 0.47 -26.13 23.40
CA ARG A 385 1.09 -25.05 22.63
C ARG A 385 1.47 -23.88 23.55
N GLN A 386 2.68 -23.34 23.38
CA GLN A 386 3.02 -22.00 23.87
C GLN A 386 2.33 -20.95 22.99
N ALA A 387 1.01 -20.80 23.10
CA ALA A 387 0.29 -19.73 22.42
C ALA A 387 0.23 -18.49 23.32
N LYS A 388 0.81 -17.37 22.84
CA LYS A 388 0.55 -16.00 23.33
C LYS A 388 -0.88 -15.62 22.94
N SER A 389 -1.87 -16.07 23.70
CA SER A 389 -3.20 -15.45 23.65
C SER A 389 -3.09 -14.06 24.24
N GLY A 390 -3.57 -13.02 23.54
CA GLY A 390 -3.59 -11.64 24.03
C GLY A 390 -4.41 -11.45 25.32
N LEU A 391 -5.19 -12.46 25.74
CA LEU A 391 -5.91 -12.49 27.03
C LEU A 391 -5.01 -12.85 28.23
N LEU A 392 -3.76 -13.26 27.98
CA LEU A 392 -2.78 -13.69 29.00
C LEU A 392 -1.65 -12.66 29.24
N LYS A 393 -1.74 -11.47 28.65
CA LYS A 393 -0.89 -10.34 29.03
C LYS A 393 -1.54 -9.53 30.13
#